data_AF-A0A4Y7QMZ7-F1
#
_entry.id   AF-A0A4Y7QMZ7-F1
#
_cell.length_a   1.000
_cell.length_b   1.000
_cell.length_c   1.000
_cell.angle_alpha   90.00
_cell.angle_beta   90.00
_cell.angle_gamma   90.00
#
_symmetry.space_group_name_H-M   'P 1'
#
loop_
_entity.id
_entity.type
_entity.pdbx_description
1 polymer ?
#
loop_
_entity_poly.entity_id
_entity_poly.type
_entity_poly.pdbx_seq_one_letter_code
_entity_poly.pdbx_strand_id
1 'polypeptide(L)'
;MYQYLIAIIGLDCHDHVYIPQKVVHPVSPTMQVHVYPASPNNIHGMDAVQLNNQALTLDRRGDYAGAEKLHKQAVAIKESSFGLDSLQTAISLNALGEVQLKLGKLDDAEANLRKAVSIRNAHQFSSFDAAVSRENLAQVLEARGNLAEAKAVRMTGAPNAISCGNYACQGQTFTVDKLLLCSKCKSVLYCSKSCQGADWKSRHKPLCKQAK
;
A
#
# COMPACT_ATOMS: atom_id res chain seq x y z
N MET A 1 43.68 13.30 16.84
CA MET A 1 44.73 13.60 15.85
C MET A 1 44.22 13.01 14.54
N TYR A 2 43.49 13.80 13.75
CA TYR A 2 42.91 13.34 12.48
C TYR A 2 43.53 14.16 11.34
N GLN A 3 44.43 13.50 10.62
CA GLN A 3 44.79 13.75 9.22
C GLN A 3 44.64 12.36 8.57
N TYR A 4 44.07 12.20 7.37
CA TYR A 4 44.67 12.65 6.12
C TYR A 4 43.64 13.07 5.08
N LEU A 5 43.97 14.18 4.43
CA LEU A 5 43.61 14.54 3.05
C LEU A 5 44.37 13.61 2.09
N ILE A 6 43.76 13.11 1.01
CA ILE A 6 44.33 13.16 -0.35
C ILE A 6 43.16 13.31 -1.34
N ALA A 7 43.35 14.21 -2.30
CA ALA A 7 42.42 14.59 -3.33
C ALA A 7 43.03 14.39 -4.74
N ILE A 8 42.14 14.28 -5.73
CA ILE A 8 42.29 14.56 -7.19
C ILE A 8 43.15 13.47 -7.95
N ILE A 9 42.96 13.03 -9.21
CA ILE A 9 42.48 13.61 -10.50
C ILE A 9 42.26 12.47 -11.51
N GLY A 10 41.44 12.68 -12.55
CA GLY A 10 41.65 12.04 -13.87
C GLY A 10 40.41 11.43 -14.50
N LEU A 11 39.85 12.13 -15.50
CA LEU A 11 38.97 11.57 -16.53
C LEU A 11 39.77 10.58 -17.38
N ASP A 12 39.24 9.37 -17.60
CA ASP A 12 39.33 8.70 -18.89
C ASP A 12 38.25 7.62 -19.03
N CYS A 13 37.59 7.63 -20.18
CA CYS A 13 36.54 6.71 -20.57
C CYS A 13 37.15 5.39 -21.04
N HIS A 14 36.90 4.26 -20.35
CA HIS A 14 36.67 2.92 -20.92
C HIS A 14 36.43 1.89 -19.78
N ASP A 15 35.36 1.12 -19.92
CA ASP A 15 35.04 -0.17 -19.28
C ASP A 15 35.60 -0.48 -17.88
N HIS A 16 34.87 -0.10 -16.82
CA HIS A 16 34.99 -0.77 -15.52
C HIS A 16 33.65 -0.84 -14.76
N VAL A 17 33.39 -2.04 -14.24
CA VAL A 17 32.28 -2.45 -13.38
C VAL A 17 32.15 -1.50 -12.17
N TYR A 18 30.98 -0.89 -12.01
CA TYR A 18 30.66 -0.02 -10.88
C TYR A 18 30.48 -0.85 -9.59
N ILE A 19 31.42 -0.70 -8.65
CA ILE A 19 31.30 -1.20 -7.28
C ILE A 19 31.01 0.02 -6.37
N PRO A 20 29.80 0.20 -5.81
CA PRO A 20 29.53 1.32 -4.90
C PRO A 20 30.22 1.09 -3.55
N GLN A 21 31.06 2.05 -3.15
CA GLN A 21 31.68 2.08 -1.82
C GLN A 21 30.64 2.38 -0.73
N LYS A 22 30.83 1.75 0.44
CA LYS A 22 29.99 1.90 1.64
C LYS A 22 29.98 3.35 2.12
N VAL A 23 28.86 4.04 1.99
CA VAL A 23 28.59 5.27 2.75
C VAL A 23 28.15 4.86 4.16
N VAL A 24 29.01 5.09 5.16
CA VAL A 24 28.70 4.82 6.57
C VAL A 24 28.11 6.10 7.18
N HIS A 25 26.82 6.10 7.46
CA HIS A 25 26.19 7.12 8.31
C HIS A 25 26.25 6.66 9.79
N PRO A 26 26.51 7.56 10.76
CA PRO A 26 26.53 7.20 12.17
C PRO A 26 25.11 6.92 12.67
N VAL A 27 24.87 5.70 13.16
CA VAL A 27 23.60 5.30 13.80
C VAL A 27 23.70 5.41 15.33
N SER A 28 22.65 5.96 15.94
CA SER A 28 22.47 6.18 17.38
C SER A 28 22.34 4.86 18.17
N PRO A 29 22.72 4.78 19.47
CA PRO A 29 23.09 3.51 20.12
C PRO A 29 21.92 2.66 20.67
N THR A 30 20.67 2.83 20.21
CA THR A 30 19.51 2.08 20.76
C THR A 30 18.73 1.25 19.75
N MET A 31 19.18 1.11 18.50
CA MET A 31 18.51 0.26 17.52
C MET A 31 18.99 -1.19 17.68
N GLN A 32 18.12 -2.09 18.14
CA GLN A 32 18.41 -3.52 18.13
C GLN A 32 18.58 -3.97 16.68
N VAL A 33 19.81 -4.31 16.31
CA VAL A 33 20.16 -4.80 14.98
C VAL A 33 19.64 -6.24 14.87
N HIS A 34 18.46 -6.41 14.27
CA HIS A 34 18.08 -7.72 13.73
C HIS A 34 18.97 -7.99 12.51
N VAL A 35 20.04 -8.77 12.73
CA VAL A 35 20.90 -9.27 11.66
C VAL A 35 20.13 -10.38 10.95
N TYR A 36 19.50 -10.06 9.82
CA TYR A 36 19.04 -11.09 8.90
C TYR A 36 20.24 -11.61 8.10
N PRO A 37 20.45 -12.93 8.02
CA PRO A 37 21.54 -13.47 7.22
C PRO A 37 21.37 -13.03 5.76
N ALA A 38 22.46 -12.59 5.13
CA ALA A 38 22.48 -12.24 3.72
C ALA A 38 21.97 -13.42 2.89
N SER A 39 20.84 -13.25 2.21
CA SER A 39 20.27 -14.31 1.38
C SER A 39 21.13 -14.47 0.11
N PRO A 40 21.65 -15.68 -0.18
CA PRO A 40 22.68 -15.87 -1.20
C PRO A 40 22.15 -15.90 -2.63
N ASN A 41 20.96 -15.35 -2.93
CA ASN A 41 20.49 -15.27 -4.31
C ASN A 41 19.29 -14.31 -4.51
N ASN A 42 19.38 -13.50 -5.56
CA ASN A 42 18.35 -12.58 -6.07
C ASN A 42 17.14 -13.31 -6.72
N ILE A 43 16.80 -14.51 -6.22
CA ILE A 43 15.82 -15.43 -6.82
C ILE A 43 14.47 -15.33 -6.09
N HIS A 44 14.45 -14.99 -4.80
CA HIS A 44 13.23 -14.94 -3.98
C HIS A 44 12.26 -13.80 -4.34
N GLY A 45 12.74 -12.70 -4.92
CA GLY A 45 11.87 -11.59 -5.36
C GLY A 45 10.96 -11.98 -6.53
N MET A 46 11.45 -12.85 -7.43
CA MET A 46 10.68 -13.36 -8.57
C MET A 46 9.52 -14.26 -8.10
N ASP A 47 9.75 -15.09 -7.08
CA ASP A 47 8.70 -15.93 -6.49
C ASP A 47 7.55 -15.09 -5.90
N ALA A 48 7.86 -14.03 -5.16
CA ALA A 48 6.83 -13.18 -4.56
C ALA A 48 5.99 -12.41 -5.60
N VAL A 49 6.60 -11.96 -6.69
CA VAL A 49 5.88 -11.30 -7.80
C VAL A 49 4.96 -12.30 -8.50
N GLN A 50 5.45 -13.51 -8.78
CA GLN A 50 4.64 -14.56 -9.38
C GLN A 50 3.45 -14.96 -8.51
N LEU A 51 3.67 -15.14 -7.19
CA LEU A 51 2.62 -15.42 -6.22
C LEU A 51 1.56 -14.32 -6.20
N ASN A 52 1.97 -13.05 -6.21
CA ASN A 52 1.03 -11.93 -6.29
C ASN A 52 0.21 -11.96 -7.59
N ASN A 53 0.82 -12.23 -8.74
CA ASN A 53 0.11 -12.28 -10.01
C ASN A 53 -0.89 -13.45 -10.08
N GLN A 54 -0.52 -14.59 -9.52
CA GLN A 54 -1.41 -15.74 -9.36
C GLN A 54 -2.57 -15.41 -8.41
N ALA A 55 -2.28 -14.76 -7.27
CA ALA A 55 -3.30 -14.31 -6.32
C ALA A 55 -4.30 -13.35 -6.96
N LEU A 56 -3.82 -12.36 -7.73
CA LEU A 56 -4.69 -11.45 -8.49
C LEU A 56 -5.55 -12.18 -9.53
N THR A 57 -5.03 -13.26 -10.11
CA THR A 57 -5.80 -14.09 -11.05
C THR A 57 -6.90 -14.87 -10.34
N LEU A 58 -6.63 -15.39 -9.13
CA LEU A 58 -7.63 -16.05 -8.29
C LEU A 58 -8.69 -15.05 -7.80
N ASP A 59 -8.27 -13.87 -7.35
CA ASP A 59 -9.15 -12.78 -6.92
C ASP A 59 -10.12 -12.36 -8.05
N ARG A 60 -9.62 -12.18 -9.27
CA ARG A 60 -10.47 -11.89 -10.45
C ARG A 60 -11.47 -13.00 -10.78
N ARG A 61 -11.18 -14.24 -10.40
CA ARG A 61 -12.07 -15.41 -10.57
C ARG A 61 -13.02 -15.61 -9.37
N GLY A 62 -12.90 -14.78 -8.33
CA GLY A 62 -13.69 -14.89 -7.10
C GLY A 62 -13.15 -15.89 -6.08
N ASP A 63 -11.99 -16.51 -6.32
CA ASP A 63 -11.33 -17.38 -5.34
C ASP A 63 -10.49 -16.54 -4.36
N TYR A 64 -11.18 -15.86 -3.45
CA TYR A 64 -10.57 -15.00 -2.46
C TYR A 64 -9.76 -15.79 -1.42
N ALA A 65 -10.17 -17.02 -1.09
CA ALA A 65 -9.44 -17.86 -0.14
C ALA A 65 -8.09 -18.32 -0.71
N GLY A 66 -8.07 -18.74 -1.99
CA GLY A 66 -6.84 -19.05 -2.71
C GLY A 66 -5.95 -17.81 -2.86
N ALA A 67 -6.52 -16.66 -3.21
CA ALA A 67 -5.78 -15.41 -3.31
C ALA A 67 -5.14 -14.99 -1.97
N GLU A 68 -5.87 -15.10 -0.86
CA GLU A 68 -5.36 -14.79 0.48
C GLU A 68 -4.13 -15.64 0.82
N LYS A 69 -4.19 -16.95 0.54
CA LYS A 69 -3.07 -17.88 0.79
C LYS A 69 -1.81 -17.44 0.05
N LEU A 70 -1.94 -17.12 -1.24
CA LEU A 70 -0.81 -16.70 -2.07
C LEU A 70 -0.27 -15.32 -1.66
N HIS A 71 -1.14 -14.37 -1.32
CA HIS A 71 -0.71 -13.07 -0.81
C HIS A 71 0.02 -13.18 0.54
N LYS A 72 -0.41 -14.05 1.46
CA LYS A 72 0.32 -14.33 2.72
C LYS A 72 1.74 -14.83 2.45
N GLN A 73 1.91 -15.75 1.50
CA GLN A 73 3.24 -16.23 1.10
C GLN A 73 4.09 -15.10 0.50
N ALA A 74 3.50 -14.28 -0.37
CA ALA A 74 4.20 -13.14 -0.97
C ALA A 74 4.60 -12.08 0.08
N VAL A 75 3.76 -11.81 1.08
CA VAL A 75 4.10 -10.94 2.21
C VAL A 75 5.31 -11.51 2.96
N ALA A 76 5.28 -12.78 3.36
CA ALA A 76 6.37 -13.39 4.12
C ALA A 76 7.72 -13.31 3.38
N ILE A 77 7.75 -13.59 2.07
CA ILE A 77 8.97 -13.51 1.26
C ILE A 77 9.49 -12.07 1.17
N LYS A 78 8.58 -11.10 0.99
CA LYS A 78 8.99 -9.70 0.87
C LYS A 78 9.43 -9.11 2.21
N GLU A 79 8.79 -9.50 3.30
CA GLU A 79 9.20 -9.12 4.65
C GLU A 79 10.60 -9.65 4.96
N SER A 80 10.91 -10.90 4.63
CA SER A 80 12.25 -11.46 4.85
C SER A 80 13.32 -10.87 3.93
N SER A 81 12.95 -10.47 2.71
CA SER A 81 13.92 -10.01 1.70
C SER A 81 14.19 -8.50 1.76
N PHE A 82 13.17 -7.71 2.07
CA PHE A 82 13.22 -6.25 2.00
C PHE A 82 12.96 -5.57 3.34
N GLY A 83 12.46 -6.30 4.35
CA GLY A 83 12.09 -5.77 5.65
C GLY A 83 10.62 -5.37 5.75
N LEU A 84 10.16 -5.25 7.00
CA LEU A 84 8.75 -4.99 7.36
C LEU A 84 8.26 -3.61 6.90
N ASP A 85 9.15 -2.62 6.85
CA ASP A 85 8.83 -1.23 6.52
C ASP A 85 9.11 -0.89 5.04
N SER A 86 9.43 -1.89 4.21
CA SER A 86 9.73 -1.66 2.80
C SER A 86 8.47 -1.41 1.97
N LEU A 87 8.61 -0.59 0.92
CA LEU A 87 7.54 -0.38 -0.05
C LEU A 87 7.12 -1.69 -0.73
N GLN A 88 8.06 -2.63 -0.93
CA GLN A 88 7.76 -3.94 -1.51
C GLN A 88 6.80 -4.75 -0.63
N THR A 89 7.07 -4.79 0.68
CA THR A 89 6.19 -5.41 1.67
C THR A 89 4.82 -4.73 1.69
N ALA A 90 4.78 -3.39 1.71
CA ALA A 90 3.54 -2.63 1.73
C ALA A 90 2.61 -2.91 0.53
N ILE A 91 3.19 -3.15 -0.66
CA ILE A 91 2.40 -3.56 -1.85
C ILE A 91 1.65 -4.87 -1.59
N SER A 92 2.32 -5.88 -1.04
CA SER A 92 1.68 -7.17 -0.77
C SER A 92 0.72 -7.12 0.42
N LEU A 93 1.03 -6.33 1.45
CA LEU A 93 0.12 -6.10 2.58
C LEU A 93 -1.19 -5.44 2.12
N ASN A 94 -1.12 -4.46 1.23
CA ASN A 94 -2.31 -3.82 0.68
C ASN A 94 -3.20 -4.83 -0.08
N ALA A 95 -2.59 -5.66 -0.92
CA ALA A 95 -3.33 -6.68 -1.69
C ALA A 95 -3.94 -7.76 -0.78
N LEU A 96 -3.19 -8.20 0.25
CA LEU A 96 -3.70 -9.13 1.25
C LEU A 96 -4.92 -8.54 1.98
N GLY A 97 -4.81 -7.30 2.46
CA GLY A 97 -5.89 -6.63 3.17
C GLY A 97 -7.14 -6.41 2.32
N GLU A 98 -6.99 -6.12 1.02
CA GLU A 98 -8.11 -6.02 0.09
C GLU A 98 -8.87 -7.35 -0.04
N VAL A 99 -8.15 -8.47 -0.23
CA VAL A 99 -8.76 -9.79 -0.33
C VAL A 99 -9.41 -10.21 1.00
N GLN A 100 -8.81 -9.86 2.14
CA GLN A 100 -9.38 -10.12 3.46
C GLN A 100 -10.66 -9.32 3.70
N LEU A 101 -10.77 -8.10 3.20
CA LEU A 101 -12.02 -7.34 3.21
C LEU A 101 -13.11 -8.05 2.38
N LYS A 102 -12.77 -8.57 1.18
CA LYS A 102 -13.73 -9.35 0.35
C LYS A 102 -14.20 -10.63 1.06
N LEU A 103 -13.35 -11.22 1.91
CA LEU A 103 -13.68 -12.37 2.76
C LEU A 103 -14.43 -12.00 4.07
N GLY A 104 -14.62 -10.71 4.36
CA GLY A 104 -15.21 -10.25 5.62
C GLY A 104 -14.30 -10.38 6.85
N LYS A 105 -13.00 -10.66 6.67
CA LYS A 105 -12.01 -10.75 7.74
C LYS A 105 -11.52 -9.37 8.15
N LEU A 106 -12.41 -8.58 8.76
CA LEU A 106 -12.19 -7.15 9.00
C LEU A 106 -10.99 -6.86 9.93
N ASP A 107 -10.73 -7.71 10.93
CA ASP A 107 -9.61 -7.53 11.86
C ASP A 107 -8.26 -7.66 11.13
N ASP A 108 -8.08 -8.75 10.38
CA ASP A 108 -6.86 -8.97 9.60
C ASP A 108 -6.68 -7.91 8.51
N ALA A 109 -7.77 -7.57 7.80
CA ALA A 109 -7.75 -6.58 6.73
C ALA A 109 -7.29 -5.21 7.26
N GLU A 110 -7.86 -4.77 8.38
CA GLU A 110 -7.50 -3.49 9.00
C GLU A 110 -6.03 -3.45 9.42
N ALA A 111 -5.53 -4.51 10.08
CA ALA A 111 -4.15 -4.58 10.53
C ALA A 111 -3.17 -4.45 9.35
N ASN A 112 -3.39 -5.23 8.28
CA ASN A 112 -2.54 -5.19 7.09
C ASN A 112 -2.63 -3.85 6.35
N LEU A 113 -3.82 -3.28 6.21
CA LEU A 113 -4.03 -2.02 5.52
C LEU A 113 -3.49 -0.81 6.29
N ARG A 114 -3.57 -0.79 7.62
CA ARG A 114 -2.94 0.26 8.44
C ARG A 114 -1.42 0.28 8.24
N LYS A 115 -0.78 -0.89 8.25
CA LYS A 115 0.67 -1.01 7.98
C LYS A 115 1.01 -0.56 6.55
N ALA A 116 0.26 -1.01 5.55
CA ALA A 116 0.46 -0.61 4.16
C ALA A 116 0.30 0.90 3.94
N VAL A 117 -0.74 1.51 4.52
CA VAL A 117 -0.99 2.96 4.47
C VAL A 117 0.14 3.74 5.13
N SER A 118 0.60 3.32 6.31
CA SER A 118 1.70 3.98 7.02
C SER A 118 2.97 4.03 6.16
N ILE A 119 3.39 2.88 5.62
CA ILE A 119 4.60 2.78 4.79
C ILE A 119 4.44 3.57 3.48
N ARG A 120 3.34 3.38 2.74
CA ARG A 120 3.14 4.06 1.45
C ARG A 120 3.04 5.58 1.62
N ASN A 121 2.43 6.06 2.70
CA ASN A 121 2.39 7.48 3.01
C ASN A 121 3.78 8.05 3.35
N ALA A 122 4.64 7.31 4.03
CA ALA A 122 6.00 7.75 4.34
C ALA A 122 6.90 7.82 3.10
N HIS A 123 6.71 6.91 2.13
CA HIS A 123 7.56 6.83 0.94
C HIS A 123 7.05 7.65 -0.26
N GLN A 124 5.75 7.59 -0.55
CA GLN A 124 5.16 8.14 -1.77
C GLN A 124 3.73 8.63 -1.52
N PHE A 125 3.56 9.56 -0.58
CA PHE A 125 2.27 10.04 -0.10
C PHE A 125 1.22 10.40 -1.18
N SER A 126 1.68 11.10 -2.22
CA SER A 126 0.81 11.62 -3.28
C SER A 126 0.58 10.63 -4.43
N SER A 127 1.14 9.42 -4.36
CA SER A 127 0.97 8.43 -5.42
C SER A 127 -0.45 7.88 -5.45
N PHE A 128 -0.84 7.37 -6.61
CA PHE A 128 -2.11 6.66 -6.77
C PHE A 128 -2.19 5.44 -5.85
N ASP A 129 -1.10 4.69 -5.70
CA ASP A 129 -1.04 3.53 -4.80
C ASP A 129 -1.28 3.90 -3.34
N ALA A 130 -0.70 5.02 -2.86
CA ALA A 130 -0.95 5.50 -1.51
C ALA A 130 -2.42 5.91 -1.33
N ALA A 131 -3.02 6.58 -2.33
CA ALA A 131 -4.43 6.94 -2.32
C ALA A 131 -5.37 5.71 -2.30
N VAL A 132 -5.07 4.67 -3.09
CA VAL A 132 -5.81 3.40 -3.09
C VAL A 132 -5.68 2.67 -1.75
N SER A 133 -4.51 2.71 -1.11
CA SER A 133 -4.34 2.06 0.21
C SER A 133 -5.19 2.72 1.27
N ARG A 134 -5.23 4.06 1.27
CA ARG A 134 -6.10 4.84 2.16
C ARG A 134 -7.58 4.54 1.90
N GLU A 135 -7.94 4.41 0.62
CA GLU A 135 -9.29 4.02 0.21
C GLU A 135 -9.66 2.62 0.72
N ASN A 136 -8.79 1.63 0.58
CA ASN A 136 -9.01 0.27 1.08
C ASN A 136 -9.21 0.24 2.60
N LEU A 137 -8.35 0.95 3.35
CA LEU A 137 -8.51 1.08 4.81
C LEU A 137 -9.84 1.75 5.17
N ALA A 138 -10.22 2.81 4.46
CA ALA A 138 -11.47 3.50 4.70
C ALA A 138 -12.69 2.60 4.48
N GLN A 139 -12.63 1.66 3.55
CA GLN A 139 -13.71 0.70 3.32
C GLN A 139 -13.84 -0.36 4.41
N VAL A 140 -12.73 -0.79 5.02
CA VAL A 140 -12.78 -1.61 6.23
C VAL A 140 -13.45 -0.84 7.37
N LEU A 141 -13.08 0.43 7.56
CA LEU A 141 -13.67 1.30 8.58
C LEU A 141 -15.18 1.52 8.34
N GLU A 142 -15.61 1.66 7.08
CA GLU A 142 -17.03 1.69 6.73
C GLU A 142 -17.77 0.41 7.09
N ALA A 143 -17.17 -0.76 6.83
CA ALA A 143 -17.75 -2.05 7.18
C ALA A 143 -17.91 -2.23 8.70
N ARG A 144 -17.07 -1.53 9.49
CA ARG A 144 -17.21 -1.44 10.96
C ARG A 144 -18.16 -0.34 11.44
N GLY A 145 -18.74 0.45 10.54
CA GLY A 145 -19.59 1.58 10.89
C GLY A 145 -18.84 2.86 11.31
N ASN A 146 -17.51 2.88 11.25
CA ASN A 146 -16.71 4.05 11.60
C ASN A 146 -16.53 5.00 10.39
N LEU A 147 -17.62 5.67 10.02
CA LEU A 147 -17.62 6.55 8.83
C LEU A 147 -16.77 7.81 8.99
N ALA A 148 -16.60 8.29 10.22
CA ALA A 148 -15.81 9.48 10.53
C ALA A 148 -14.33 9.21 10.28
N GLU A 149 -13.80 8.11 10.81
CA GLU A 149 -12.40 7.72 10.59
C GLU A 149 -12.17 7.34 9.13
N ALA A 150 -13.12 6.64 8.48
CA ALA A 150 -13.02 6.31 7.05
C ALA A 150 -12.82 7.58 6.20
N LYS A 151 -13.60 8.64 6.48
CA LYS A 151 -13.43 9.93 5.82
C LYS A 151 -12.08 10.56 6.14
N ALA A 152 -11.67 10.57 7.41
CA ALA A 152 -10.41 11.16 7.83
C ALA A 152 -9.22 10.51 7.10
N VAL A 153 -9.18 9.18 7.05
CA VAL A 153 -8.12 8.42 6.35
C VAL A 153 -8.05 8.80 4.88
N ARG A 154 -9.18 8.87 4.16
CA ARG A 154 -9.21 9.33 2.76
C ARG A 154 -8.62 10.73 2.64
N MET A 155 -9.13 11.65 3.44
CA MET A 155 -8.81 13.08 3.40
C MET A 155 -7.37 13.41 3.80
N THR A 156 -6.62 12.48 4.38
CA THR A 156 -5.18 12.70 4.61
C THR A 156 -4.45 13.07 3.32
N GLY A 157 -4.79 12.47 2.18
CA GLY A 157 -4.18 12.82 0.88
C GLY A 157 -4.74 14.07 0.22
N ALA A 158 -5.55 14.87 0.90
CA ALA A 158 -5.97 16.15 0.36
C ALA A 158 -4.72 17.07 0.17
N PRO A 159 -4.75 17.98 -0.81
CA PRO A 159 -5.89 18.29 -1.67
C PRO A 159 -5.96 17.46 -2.95
N ASN A 160 -4.93 16.69 -3.33
CA ASN A 160 -4.73 16.17 -4.70
C ASN A 160 -4.47 14.66 -4.83
N ALA A 161 -4.36 13.93 -3.72
CA ALA A 161 -4.06 12.50 -3.69
C ALA A 161 -5.24 11.69 -3.13
N ILE A 162 -6.44 11.91 -3.68
CA ILE A 162 -7.65 11.19 -3.26
C ILE A 162 -8.07 10.22 -4.37
N SER A 163 -8.43 8.99 -4.01
CA SER A 163 -8.98 8.01 -4.95
C SER A 163 -10.52 8.01 -4.92
N CYS A 164 -11.13 7.44 -5.95
CA CYS A 164 -12.57 7.20 -6.00
C CYS A 164 -12.94 6.02 -5.10
N GLY A 165 -14.02 6.15 -4.32
CA GLY A 165 -14.50 5.08 -3.43
C GLY A 165 -15.22 3.92 -4.11
N ASN A 166 -15.38 3.95 -5.43
CA ASN A 166 -15.86 2.79 -6.18
C ASN A 166 -14.68 1.87 -6.52
N TYR A 167 -14.67 0.65 -5.97
CA TYR A 167 -13.66 -0.38 -6.22
C TYR A 167 -13.45 -0.74 -7.70
N ALA A 168 -14.49 -0.62 -8.52
CA ALA A 168 -14.39 -0.91 -9.95
C ALA A 168 -13.90 0.29 -10.77
N CYS A 169 -13.55 1.41 -10.13
CA CYS A 169 -13.06 2.59 -10.83
C CYS A 169 -11.62 2.36 -11.29
N GLN A 170 -11.38 2.42 -12.60
CA GLN A 170 -10.04 2.42 -13.20
C GLN A 170 -9.34 3.78 -13.04
N GLY A 171 -9.62 4.49 -11.95
CA GLY A 171 -9.32 5.90 -11.78
C GLY A 171 -7.84 6.21 -11.54
N GLN A 172 -7.57 7.51 -11.41
CA GLN A 172 -6.30 8.11 -11.00
C GLN A 172 -6.49 8.80 -9.64
N THR A 173 -5.51 9.56 -9.19
CA THR A 173 -5.72 10.50 -8.07
C THR A 173 -6.48 11.73 -8.55
N PHE A 174 -7.34 12.26 -7.67
CA PHE A 174 -8.15 13.44 -7.92
C PHE A 174 -7.88 14.50 -6.88
N THR A 175 -8.12 15.75 -7.27
CA THR A 175 -8.28 16.83 -6.30
C THR A 175 -9.65 16.77 -5.65
N VAL A 176 -9.72 17.16 -4.36
CA VAL A 176 -10.95 17.08 -3.57
C VAL A 176 -12.11 17.85 -4.22
N ASP A 177 -11.84 18.98 -4.87
CA ASP A 177 -12.84 19.80 -5.57
C ASP A 177 -13.47 19.11 -6.79
N LYS A 178 -12.80 18.09 -7.36
CA LYS A 178 -13.30 17.29 -8.48
C LYS A 178 -14.12 16.07 -8.04
N LEU A 179 -14.25 15.84 -6.74
CA LEU A 179 -14.93 14.66 -6.19
C LEU A 179 -16.32 15.00 -5.65
N LEU A 180 -17.23 14.04 -5.84
CA LEU A 180 -18.59 14.07 -5.31
C LEU A 180 -18.63 13.33 -3.97
N LEU A 181 -19.08 14.02 -2.93
CA LEU A 181 -19.36 13.38 -1.64
C LEU A 181 -20.70 12.63 -1.68
N CYS A 182 -20.75 11.46 -1.04
CA CYS A 182 -22.02 10.78 -0.77
C CYS A 182 -22.98 11.76 -0.09
N SER A 183 -24.16 11.98 -0.68
CA SER A 183 -25.09 13.02 -0.23
C SER A 183 -25.67 12.77 1.16
N LYS A 184 -25.65 11.51 1.62
CA LYS A 184 -26.17 11.08 2.92
C LYS A 184 -25.08 11.11 4.00
N CYS A 185 -24.09 10.23 3.94
CA CYS A 185 -23.11 10.08 5.02
C CYS A 185 -21.90 11.03 4.93
N LYS A 186 -21.67 11.69 3.78
CA LYS A 186 -20.54 12.60 3.56
C LYS A 186 -19.15 11.99 3.84
N SER A 187 -19.04 10.65 3.81
CA SER A 187 -17.82 9.90 4.14
C SER A 187 -17.06 9.38 2.90
N VAL A 188 -17.78 9.04 1.83
CA VAL A 188 -17.19 8.49 0.59
C VAL A 188 -17.16 9.55 -0.50
N LEU A 189 -16.06 9.57 -1.26
CA LEU A 189 -15.82 10.48 -2.37
C LEU A 189 -15.82 9.71 -3.70
N TYR A 190 -16.44 10.25 -4.73
CA TYR A 190 -16.56 9.61 -6.05
C TYR A 190 -16.17 10.56 -7.18
N CYS A 191 -15.44 10.06 -8.18
CA CYS A 191 -15.07 10.87 -9.34
C CYS A 191 -16.25 11.20 -10.28
N SER A 192 -17.37 10.48 -10.16
CA SER A 192 -18.55 10.68 -10.99
C SER A 192 -19.82 10.12 -10.34
N LYS A 193 -20.98 10.60 -10.80
CA LYS A 193 -22.29 10.05 -10.41
C LYS A 193 -22.44 8.57 -10.82
N SER A 194 -21.79 8.17 -11.92
CA SER A 194 -21.77 6.78 -12.36
C SER A 194 -21.05 5.89 -11.34
N CYS A 195 -19.86 6.28 -10.89
CA CYS A 195 -19.13 5.57 -9.85
C CYS A 195 -19.89 5.52 -8.53
N GLN A 196 -20.50 6.62 -8.11
CA GLN A 196 -21.35 6.64 -6.92
C GLN A 196 -22.54 5.68 -7.06
N GLY A 197 -23.21 5.68 -8.21
CA GLY A 197 -24.37 4.81 -8.47
C GLY A 197 -23.99 3.33 -8.51
N ALA A 198 -22.81 2.99 -9.03
CA ALA A 198 -22.29 1.63 -9.04
C ALA A 198 -21.98 1.14 -7.63
N ASP A 199 -21.17 1.87 -6.87
CA ASP A 199 -20.81 1.49 -5.48
C ASP A 199 -22.03 1.47 -4.55
N TRP A 200 -22.98 2.39 -4.75
CA TRP A 200 -24.25 2.38 -4.01
C TRP A 200 -25.00 1.06 -4.18
N LYS A 201 -25.05 0.51 -5.40
CA LYS A 201 -25.76 -0.74 -5.68
C LYS A 201 -25.01 -1.97 -5.17
N SER A 202 -23.68 -1.98 -5.28
CA SER A 202 -22.87 -3.15 -4.95
C SER A 202 -22.54 -3.28 -3.45
N ARG A 203 -22.29 -2.17 -2.75
CA ARG A 203 -21.68 -2.21 -1.41
C ARG A 203 -22.14 -1.12 -0.46
N HIS A 204 -22.17 0.15 -0.89
CA HIS A 204 -22.24 1.28 0.04
C HIS A 204 -23.64 1.53 0.65
N LYS A 205 -24.73 1.19 -0.05
CA LYS A 205 -26.10 1.44 0.44
C LYS A 205 -26.38 0.90 1.86
N PRO A 206 -26.08 -0.36 2.21
CA PRO A 206 -26.28 -0.84 3.58
C PRO A 206 -25.40 -0.11 4.60
N LEU A 207 -24.11 0.12 4.29
CA LEU A 207 -23.16 0.77 5.21
C LEU A 207 -23.55 2.23 5.49
N CYS A 208 -23.99 2.95 4.46
CA CYS A 208 -24.45 4.33 4.57
C CYS A 208 -25.70 4.47 5.46
N LYS A 209 -26.59 3.47 5.47
CA LYS A 209 -27.83 3.50 6.25
C LYS A 209 -27.62 3.20 7.73
N GLN A 210 -26.56 2.47 8.08
CA GLN A 210 -26.23 2.11 9.46
C GLN A 210 -25.67 3.28 10.26
N ALA A 211 -25.20 4.34 9.60
CA ALA A 211 -24.64 5.53 10.23
C ALA A 211 -25.71 6.57 10.64
N LYS A 212 -26.88 6.10 11.09
CA LYS A 212 -27.94 6.94 11.65
C LYS A 212 -27.84 6.98 13.17
#